data_AF-D0FZ78-F1
#
_entry.id   AF-D0FZ78-F1
#
_cell.length_a   1.000
_cell.length_b   1.000
_cell.length_c   1.000
_cell.angle_alpha   90.00
_cell.angle_beta   90.00
_cell.angle_gamma   90.00
#
_symmetry.space_group_name_H-M   'P 1'
#
loop_
_entity.id
_entity.type
_entity.pdbx_description
1 polymer ?
#
loop_
_entity_poly.entity_id
_entity_poly.type
_entity_poly.pdbx_seq_one_letter_code
_entity_poly.pdbx_strand_id
1 'polypeptide(L)'
;LGLAGAGLGATAAAAPVFHDLDEVASSPKSNYKRPWYVTEREFGNPTTEIDWSIMRPYAYNWGPIETHIYNPSHGRFGGTEYRVEELMEMSGLRQEKINRLREEGIKSGRPGFSLKDYALGRGMGAARIQSVDWLGPSASPPEGVPKWTGTPEEATSMVRAAAHMMGSPNIGVLENDADIRKFYHPEKDRFEDIPADAAYISHEPWPHPYPCLSRMGRPETDLEVKHIPNTHRWTLCFVVRQIDEMNRRGVSRQQMGGGTTGYFHGAIIPARLMKFINYLGYHVLKSNHYIEMCNPFGILSGCGEQGRHNLQNTPEWGPAIRMTPALTTDLPMAPTKPIDAGMWKFCEVCKLCSTHCSEFGEVESPISMDDEPSWEISGPWNRAGIKKYHHKWPACRHCVICMPSCVFMTKESASIHEVIKGVVAVSSIFNSFFATMEGTFGYGPIKTDEEMADWWEPDLNTWPYDLIYYQAPVKLGLIIRR
;
A
#
# COMPACT_ATOMS: atom_id res chain seq x y z
N LEU A 1 -30.07 30.78 -52.89
CA LEU A 1 -31.38 30.85 -52.18
C LEU A 1 -31.08 30.38 -50.75
N GLY A 2 -30.52 31.20 -49.86
CA GLY A 2 -31.11 32.33 -49.12
C GLY A 2 -30.82 32.02 -47.63
N LEU A 3 -29.77 32.62 -47.05
CA LEU A 3 -29.78 33.76 -46.12
C LEU A 3 -30.13 33.41 -44.65
N ALA A 4 -29.07 33.43 -43.83
CA ALA A 4 -28.92 33.99 -42.48
C ALA A 4 -30.04 33.88 -41.42
N GLY A 5 -29.63 33.42 -40.24
CA GLY A 5 -30.31 33.67 -38.97
C GLY A 5 -29.41 33.31 -37.79
N ALA A 6 -28.69 34.29 -37.26
CA ALA A 6 -27.93 34.19 -36.02
C ALA A 6 -28.88 34.24 -34.81
N GLY A 7 -28.66 33.36 -33.83
CA GLY A 7 -29.28 33.40 -32.52
C GLY A 7 -28.26 33.02 -31.46
N LEU A 8 -27.55 34.03 -30.93
CA LEU A 8 -26.76 33.93 -29.70
C LEU A 8 -27.73 33.75 -28.53
N GLY A 9 -27.78 32.54 -27.97
CA GLY A 9 -28.44 32.25 -26.71
C GLY A 9 -27.43 31.62 -25.75
N ALA A 10 -26.97 32.40 -24.78
CA ALA A 10 -26.19 31.91 -23.66
C ALA A 10 -27.01 30.90 -22.87
N THR A 11 -26.83 29.62 -23.16
CA THR A 11 -27.20 28.54 -22.24
C THR A 11 -26.00 28.34 -21.35
N ALA A 12 -26.12 28.78 -20.10
CA ALA A 12 -25.27 28.28 -19.03
C ALA A 12 -25.37 26.75 -19.12
N ALA A 13 -24.26 26.10 -19.51
CA ALA A 13 -24.19 24.66 -19.46
C ALA A 13 -24.37 24.28 -17.99
N ALA A 14 -25.59 23.84 -17.64
CA ALA A 14 -25.82 23.19 -16.37
C ALA A 14 -24.77 22.07 -16.27
N ALA A 15 -23.91 22.16 -15.27
CA ALA A 15 -22.99 21.07 -14.98
C ALA A 15 -23.85 19.79 -14.82
N PRO A 16 -23.48 18.67 -15.46
CA PRO A 16 -24.27 17.46 -15.36
C PRO A 16 -24.35 17.05 -13.89
N VAL A 17 -25.58 16.97 -13.38
CA VAL A 17 -25.89 16.38 -12.08
C VAL A 17 -26.04 14.89 -12.34
N PHE A 18 -25.05 14.12 -11.91
CA PHE A 18 -25.07 12.65 -12.04
C PHE A 18 -26.01 12.07 -10.99
N HIS A 19 -26.84 11.11 -11.40
CA HIS A 19 -27.86 10.51 -10.53
C HIS A 19 -27.44 9.17 -9.92
N ASP A 20 -26.41 8.51 -10.47
CA ASP A 20 -25.77 7.33 -9.89
C ASP A 20 -24.28 7.16 -10.30
N LEU A 21 -23.63 6.15 -9.73
CA LEU A 21 -22.18 5.97 -9.69
C LEU A 21 -21.60 5.22 -10.89
N ASP A 22 -22.42 4.46 -11.62
CA ASP A 22 -22.02 3.91 -12.91
C ASP A 22 -21.75 5.04 -13.91
N GLU A 23 -22.46 6.17 -13.80
CA GLU A 23 -22.23 7.40 -14.56
C GLU A 23 -20.92 8.13 -14.17
N VAL A 24 -20.41 7.94 -12.94
CA VAL A 24 -19.14 8.54 -12.47
C VAL A 24 -17.94 7.67 -12.87
N ALA A 25 -18.05 6.35 -12.77
CA ALA A 25 -17.02 5.42 -13.22
C ALA A 25 -16.93 5.37 -14.77
N SER A 26 -18.06 5.54 -15.48
CA SER A 26 -18.11 5.73 -16.93
C SER A 26 -17.98 7.19 -17.37
N SER A 27 -17.85 8.13 -16.42
CA SER A 27 -17.68 9.55 -16.72
C SER A 27 -16.44 9.74 -17.58
N PRO A 28 -16.53 10.50 -18.68
CA PRO A 28 -15.36 10.93 -19.46
C PRO A 28 -14.28 11.65 -18.62
N LYS A 29 -14.61 12.06 -17.39
CA LYS A 29 -13.72 12.73 -16.43
C LYS A 29 -12.96 11.79 -15.47
N SER A 30 -13.30 10.49 -15.40
CA SER A 30 -12.48 9.54 -14.64
C SER A 30 -11.20 9.22 -15.42
N ASN A 31 -10.09 9.80 -14.97
CA ASN A 31 -8.77 9.61 -15.57
C ASN A 31 -8.06 8.31 -15.12
N TYR A 32 -8.78 7.40 -14.46
CA TYR A 32 -8.24 6.09 -14.08
C TYR A 32 -9.25 4.99 -14.41
N LYS A 33 -8.91 4.16 -15.39
CA LYS A 33 -9.72 3.01 -15.82
C LYS A 33 -9.20 1.76 -15.13
N ARG A 34 -10.07 1.09 -14.38
CA ARG A 34 -9.78 -0.20 -13.78
C ARG A 34 -10.04 -1.35 -14.77
N PRO A 35 -9.46 -2.54 -14.52
CA PRO A 35 -9.88 -3.75 -15.22
C PRO A 35 -11.39 -3.98 -15.06
N TRP A 36 -12.03 -4.55 -16.10
CA TRP A 36 -13.49 -4.69 -16.20
C TRP A 36 -14.14 -5.53 -15.09
N TYR A 37 -13.36 -6.36 -14.41
CA TYR A 37 -13.81 -7.25 -13.34
C TYR A 37 -13.74 -6.62 -11.95
N VAL A 38 -13.21 -5.41 -11.83
CA VAL A 38 -13.13 -4.70 -10.56
C VAL A 38 -14.42 -3.92 -10.35
N THR A 39 -15.09 -4.18 -9.25
CA THR A 39 -16.32 -3.48 -8.83
C THR A 39 -16.06 -2.57 -7.64
N GLU A 40 -16.88 -1.55 -7.47
CA GLU A 40 -16.83 -0.67 -6.29
C GLU A 40 -17.78 -1.17 -5.20
N ARG A 41 -17.44 -0.89 -3.94
CA ARG A 41 -18.25 -1.19 -2.76
C ARG A 41 -18.67 0.09 -2.06
N GLU A 42 -19.57 -0.02 -1.10
CA GLU A 42 -19.96 1.14 -0.29
C GLU A 42 -18.81 1.66 0.58
N PHE A 43 -18.82 2.97 0.85
CA PHE A 43 -17.84 3.59 1.74
C PHE A 43 -17.83 2.90 3.11
N GLY A 44 -16.64 2.66 3.65
CA GLY A 44 -16.49 1.95 4.93
C GLY A 44 -16.78 0.45 4.89
N ASN A 45 -17.08 -0.14 3.71
CA ASN A 45 -17.40 -1.55 3.54
C ASN A 45 -16.46 -2.25 2.53
N PRO A 46 -15.18 -2.49 2.87
CA PRO A 46 -14.27 -3.25 2.02
C PRO A 46 -14.61 -4.76 2.02
N THR A 47 -13.87 -5.56 1.26
CA THR A 47 -14.07 -7.02 1.20
C THR A 47 -13.79 -7.73 2.54
N THR A 48 -12.92 -7.15 3.37
CA THR A 48 -12.77 -7.53 4.78
C THR A 48 -13.83 -6.84 5.63
N GLU A 49 -14.71 -7.61 6.27
CA GLU A 49 -15.74 -7.07 7.16
C GLU A 49 -15.09 -6.29 8.32
N ILE A 50 -15.61 -5.09 8.60
CA ILE A 50 -15.19 -4.25 9.73
C ILE A 50 -16.41 -4.01 10.60
N ASP A 51 -16.28 -4.32 11.90
CA ASP A 51 -17.24 -3.87 12.90
C ASP A 51 -16.73 -2.56 13.48
N TRP A 52 -17.25 -1.46 12.94
CA TRP A 52 -16.88 -0.10 13.36
C TRP A 52 -17.24 0.19 14.82
N SER A 53 -18.17 -0.55 15.43
CA SER A 53 -18.54 -0.39 16.85
C SER A 53 -17.52 -1.02 17.80
N ILE A 54 -16.82 -2.06 17.35
CA ILE A 54 -15.74 -2.73 18.10
C ILE A 54 -14.38 -2.09 17.80
N MET A 55 -14.17 -1.64 16.56
CA MET A 55 -12.91 -1.06 16.11
C MET A 55 -12.50 0.16 16.95
N ARG A 56 -11.36 0.04 17.66
CA ARG A 56 -10.76 1.13 18.46
C ARG A 56 -9.53 1.68 17.77
N PRO A 57 -9.13 2.96 17.98
CA PRO A 57 -7.89 3.53 17.45
C PRO A 57 -6.66 2.65 17.70
N TYR A 58 -5.60 2.77 16.91
CA TYR A 58 -4.37 2.00 17.13
C TYR A 58 -3.32 2.84 17.86
N ALA A 59 -2.81 2.33 18.96
CA ALA A 59 -1.68 2.91 19.67
C ALA A 59 -0.71 1.83 20.16
N TYR A 60 0.56 2.19 20.36
CA TYR A 60 1.58 1.28 20.84
C TYR A 60 1.47 1.04 22.34
N ASN A 61 1.60 -0.23 22.75
CA ASN A 61 1.59 -0.64 24.17
C ASN A 61 0.40 -0.04 24.96
N TRP A 62 -0.79 0.02 24.34
CA TRP A 62 -1.95 0.69 24.91
C TRP A 62 -2.91 -0.35 25.48
N GLY A 63 -2.82 -0.54 26.80
CA GLY A 63 -3.63 -1.51 27.55
C GLY A 63 -5.15 -1.41 27.32
N PRO A 64 -5.76 -0.21 27.25
CA PRO A 64 -7.19 -0.06 26.99
C PRO A 64 -7.70 -0.63 25.66
N ILE A 65 -6.83 -0.85 24.67
CA ILE A 65 -7.20 -1.51 23.40
C ILE A 65 -6.45 -2.84 23.20
N GLU A 66 -5.82 -3.32 24.27
CA GLU A 66 -5.09 -4.58 24.33
C GLU A 66 -3.97 -4.69 23.28
N THR A 67 -3.22 -3.59 23.05
CA THR A 67 -2.04 -3.63 22.20
C THR A 67 -0.74 -3.77 23.00
N HIS A 68 0.18 -4.62 22.53
CA HIS A 68 1.46 -4.92 23.19
C HIS A 68 2.64 -4.91 22.21
N ILE A 69 2.66 -3.89 21.33
CA ILE A 69 3.77 -3.63 20.41
C ILE A 69 4.72 -2.61 21.03
N TYR A 70 6.00 -2.98 21.10
CA TYR A 70 7.06 -2.27 21.81
C TYR A 70 8.04 -1.52 20.90
N ASN A 71 8.23 -2.02 19.68
CA ASN A 71 9.01 -1.34 18.68
C ASN A 71 8.45 -1.67 17.29
N PRO A 72 7.82 -0.71 16.59
CA PRO A 72 7.25 -0.95 15.25
C PRO A 72 8.31 -1.22 14.18
N SER A 73 9.52 -0.64 14.31
CA SER A 73 10.62 -0.86 13.35
C SER A 73 11.22 -2.27 13.42
N HIS A 74 10.97 -3.01 14.50
CA HIS A 74 11.56 -4.32 14.75
C HIS A 74 10.57 -5.40 15.19
N GLY A 75 9.27 -5.09 15.28
CA GLY A 75 8.26 -6.02 15.78
C GLY A 75 8.66 -6.63 17.13
N ARG A 76 9.03 -5.80 18.11
CA ARG A 76 9.20 -6.32 19.48
C ARG A 76 7.82 -6.41 20.12
N PHE A 77 7.48 -7.58 20.65
CA PHE A 77 6.17 -7.89 21.22
C PHE A 77 6.29 -8.22 22.70
N GLY A 78 5.24 -7.89 23.45
CA GLY A 78 5.13 -8.14 24.88
C GLY A 78 4.02 -9.08 25.28
N GLY A 79 4.08 -9.50 26.54
CA GLY A 79 3.09 -10.38 27.17
C GLY A 79 3.48 -11.85 27.09
N THR A 80 3.11 -12.60 28.14
CA THR A 80 3.37 -14.05 28.24
C THR A 80 2.18 -14.91 27.80
N GLU A 81 0.99 -14.30 27.65
CA GLU A 81 -0.28 -15.01 27.39
C GLU A 81 -0.44 -15.49 25.94
N TYR A 82 0.37 -14.99 24.99
CA TYR A 82 0.21 -15.23 23.56
C TYR A 82 1.33 -16.09 22.93
N ARG A 83 1.99 -16.93 23.74
CA ARG A 83 3.15 -17.76 23.29
C ARG A 83 4.22 -16.93 22.57
N VAL A 84 4.42 -15.68 23.00
CA VAL A 84 5.27 -14.71 22.30
C VAL A 84 6.71 -15.20 22.18
N GLU A 85 7.24 -15.82 23.23
CA GLU A 85 8.60 -16.37 23.24
C GLU A 85 8.78 -17.44 22.16
N GLU A 86 7.84 -18.39 22.06
CA GLU A 86 7.84 -19.44 21.05
C GLU A 86 7.71 -18.87 19.62
N LEU A 87 6.80 -17.92 19.42
CA LEU A 87 6.65 -17.26 18.11
C LEU A 87 7.92 -16.50 17.72
N MET A 88 8.57 -15.82 18.66
CA MET A 88 9.84 -15.13 18.42
C MET A 88 10.97 -16.11 18.12
N GLU A 89 11.00 -17.29 18.74
CA GLU A 89 11.93 -18.37 18.41
C GLU A 89 11.77 -18.83 16.96
N MET A 90 10.53 -19.02 16.50
CA MET A 90 10.24 -19.33 15.09
C MET A 90 10.74 -18.24 14.13
N SER A 91 10.63 -16.96 14.51
CA SER A 91 11.20 -15.84 13.75
C SER A 91 12.73 -15.88 13.73
N GLY A 92 13.34 -16.29 14.85
CA GLY A 92 14.78 -16.55 14.99
C GLY A 92 15.28 -17.61 14.01
N LEU A 93 14.59 -18.76 13.94
CA LEU A 93 14.93 -19.85 13.01
C LEU A 93 14.90 -19.40 11.54
N ARG A 94 13.90 -18.60 11.16
CA ARG A 94 13.86 -17.96 9.83
C ARG A 94 15.05 -17.04 9.60
N GLN A 95 15.43 -16.23 10.60
CA GLN A 95 16.56 -15.32 10.49
C GLN A 95 17.89 -16.07 10.38
N GLU A 96 18.06 -17.18 11.09
CA GLU A 96 19.22 -18.05 10.99
C GLU A 96 19.35 -18.64 9.58
N LYS A 97 18.26 -19.15 9.00
CA LYS A 97 18.27 -19.65 7.61
C LYS A 97 18.68 -18.57 6.62
N ILE A 98 18.13 -17.34 6.75
CA ILE A 98 18.53 -16.19 5.92
C ILE A 98 20.01 -15.86 6.09
N ASN A 99 20.55 -15.95 7.30
CA ASN A 99 21.97 -15.71 7.57
C ASN A 99 22.86 -16.79 6.95
N ARG A 100 22.47 -18.06 7.03
CA ARG A 100 23.19 -19.17 6.37
C ARG A 100 23.23 -19.00 4.85
N LEU A 101 22.05 -18.81 4.22
CA LEU A 101 21.94 -18.55 2.78
C LEU A 101 22.83 -17.37 2.35
N ARG A 102 22.88 -16.33 3.18
CA ARG A 102 23.75 -15.18 2.97
C ARG A 102 25.22 -15.56 3.00
N GLU A 103 25.67 -16.22 4.05
CA GLU A 103 27.10 -16.47 4.29
C GLU A 103 27.66 -17.48 3.29
N GLU A 104 26.91 -18.55 3.02
CA GLU A 104 27.26 -19.55 2.03
C GLU A 104 27.22 -18.97 0.61
N GLY A 105 26.18 -18.20 0.29
CA GLY A 105 26.00 -17.62 -1.03
C GLY A 105 27.09 -16.61 -1.41
N ILE A 106 27.52 -15.76 -0.47
CA ILE A 106 28.65 -14.84 -0.72
C ILE A 106 29.94 -15.61 -0.96
N LYS A 107 30.23 -16.62 -0.13
CA LYS A 107 31.48 -17.40 -0.21
C LYS A 107 31.57 -18.23 -1.50
N SER A 108 30.45 -18.81 -1.92
CA SER A 108 30.35 -19.66 -3.11
C SER A 108 30.12 -18.87 -4.41
N GLY A 109 29.72 -17.60 -4.32
CA GLY A 109 29.32 -16.82 -5.49
C GLY A 109 27.96 -17.23 -6.06
N ARG A 110 27.11 -17.90 -5.27
CA ARG A 110 25.79 -18.37 -5.71
C ARG A 110 24.93 -17.23 -6.27
N PRO A 111 24.35 -17.35 -7.47
CA PRO A 111 23.42 -16.35 -8.00
C PRO A 111 22.29 -15.99 -7.03
N GLY A 112 21.95 -14.71 -6.96
CA GLY A 112 20.99 -14.18 -5.99
C GLY A 112 21.59 -13.88 -4.61
N PHE A 113 22.73 -14.46 -4.25
CA PHE A 113 23.46 -14.22 -3.00
C PHE A 113 24.96 -13.93 -3.21
N SER A 114 25.38 -13.68 -4.45
CA SER A 114 26.77 -13.40 -4.80
C SER A 114 27.16 -11.99 -4.38
N LEU A 115 28.46 -11.66 -4.41
CA LEU A 115 28.96 -10.33 -4.04
C LEU A 115 28.26 -9.20 -4.82
N LYS A 116 27.99 -9.37 -6.12
CA LYS A 116 27.29 -8.37 -6.95
C LYS A 116 25.85 -8.14 -6.50
N ASP A 117 25.15 -9.20 -6.06
CA ASP A 117 23.78 -9.10 -5.54
C ASP A 117 23.73 -8.32 -4.22
N TYR A 118 24.73 -8.54 -3.36
CA TYR A 118 24.90 -7.74 -2.14
C TYR A 118 25.28 -6.30 -2.45
N ALA A 119 26.19 -6.07 -3.40
CA ALA A 119 26.60 -4.74 -3.81
C ALA A 119 25.40 -3.93 -4.34
N LEU A 120 24.54 -4.55 -5.16
CA LEU A 120 23.28 -3.95 -5.60
C LEU A 120 22.42 -3.55 -4.41
N GLY A 121 22.09 -4.51 -3.51
CA GLY A 121 21.23 -4.22 -2.36
C GLY A 121 21.79 -3.12 -1.44
N ARG A 122 23.11 -3.10 -1.23
CA ARG A 122 23.80 -2.07 -0.44
C ARG A 122 23.80 -0.71 -1.14
N GLY A 123 24.06 -0.69 -2.44
CA GLY A 123 24.05 0.52 -3.26
C GLY A 123 22.66 1.16 -3.27
N MET A 124 21.62 0.35 -3.47
CA MET A 124 20.24 0.81 -3.38
C MET A 124 19.96 1.41 -2.00
N GLY A 125 20.30 0.70 -0.91
CA GLY A 125 20.11 1.17 0.47
C GLY A 125 20.88 2.45 0.88
N ALA A 126 21.79 2.96 0.05
CA ALA A 126 22.59 4.14 0.38
C ALA A 126 21.80 5.46 0.32
N ALA A 127 20.74 5.54 -0.50
CA ALA A 127 19.93 6.73 -0.66
C ALA A 127 19.03 6.96 0.58
N ARG A 128 19.59 7.48 1.67
CA ARG A 128 18.78 8.02 2.78
C ARG A 128 18.19 9.35 2.36
N ILE A 129 17.13 9.32 1.56
CA ILE A 129 16.39 10.54 1.24
C ILE A 129 15.90 11.13 2.56
N GLN A 130 16.28 12.39 2.82
CA GLN A 130 15.81 13.11 4.00
C GLN A 130 14.28 13.04 4.00
N SER A 131 13.71 12.63 5.12
CA SER A 131 12.27 12.61 5.29
C SER A 131 11.75 14.03 5.03
N VAL A 132 10.79 14.15 4.11
CA VAL A 132 10.01 15.38 3.95
C VAL A 132 9.42 15.75 5.32
N ASP A 133 9.60 17.01 5.70
CA ASP A 133 8.98 17.60 6.89
C ASP A 133 7.46 17.37 6.87
N TRP A 134 6.84 17.30 8.04
CA TRP A 134 5.42 16.99 8.10
C TRP A 134 4.52 18.11 7.55
N LEU A 135 4.96 19.37 7.58
CA LEU A 135 4.33 20.51 6.90
C LEU A 135 4.65 20.54 5.40
N GLY A 136 5.62 19.72 4.98
CA GLY A 136 6.10 19.67 3.61
C GLY A 136 6.86 20.93 3.20
N PRO A 137 7.23 21.02 1.91
CA PRO A 137 7.88 22.21 1.38
C PRO A 137 6.92 23.40 1.39
N SER A 138 7.36 24.52 1.95
CA SER A 138 6.62 25.79 1.84
C SER A 138 6.43 26.16 0.37
N ALA A 139 5.20 26.52 0.04
CA ALA A 139 4.77 26.91 -1.29
C ALA A 139 3.46 27.70 -1.19
N SER A 140 3.29 28.67 -2.07
CA SER A 140 2.07 29.45 -2.20
C SER A 140 1.88 29.84 -3.67
N PRO A 141 0.65 30.14 -4.10
CA PRO A 141 0.42 30.79 -5.39
C PRO A 141 1.26 32.07 -5.54
N PRO A 142 1.65 32.46 -6.77
CA PRO A 142 2.28 33.75 -7.02
C PRO A 142 1.42 34.92 -6.51
N GLU A 143 2.06 36.03 -6.16
CA GLU A 143 1.34 37.23 -5.72
C GLU A 143 0.28 37.67 -6.75
N GLY A 144 -0.93 37.97 -6.26
CA GLY A 144 -2.06 38.33 -7.10
C GLY A 144 -2.79 37.17 -7.79
N VAL A 145 -2.30 35.93 -7.66
CA VAL A 145 -2.98 34.73 -8.16
C VAL A 145 -3.83 34.13 -7.03
N PRO A 146 -5.16 34.06 -7.17
CA PRO A 146 -6.01 33.46 -6.15
C PRO A 146 -5.75 31.95 -6.05
N LYS A 147 -6.12 31.37 -4.89
CA LYS A 147 -6.13 29.90 -4.74
C LYS A 147 -7.00 29.24 -5.81
N TRP A 148 -6.65 28.03 -6.20
CA TRP A 148 -7.41 27.26 -7.16
C TRP A 148 -8.82 26.96 -6.63
N THR A 149 -9.80 26.99 -7.52
CA THR A 149 -11.19 26.64 -7.22
C THR A 149 -11.73 25.69 -8.29
N GLY A 150 -12.56 24.75 -7.87
CA GLY A 150 -13.19 23.75 -8.72
C GLY A 150 -14.02 22.79 -7.89
N THR A 151 -14.64 21.82 -8.54
CA THR A 151 -15.40 20.76 -7.86
C THR A 151 -14.46 19.75 -7.18
N PRO A 152 -14.93 19.04 -6.13
CA PRO A 152 -14.16 17.95 -5.51
C PRO A 152 -13.72 16.86 -6.52
N GLU A 153 -14.54 16.58 -7.54
CA GLU A 153 -14.25 15.62 -8.60
C GLU A 153 -13.11 16.11 -9.50
N GLU A 154 -13.13 17.41 -9.85
CA GLU A 154 -12.04 18.04 -10.61
C GLU A 154 -10.75 18.07 -9.81
N ALA A 155 -10.82 18.33 -8.50
CA ALA A 155 -9.66 18.28 -7.61
C ALA A 155 -9.05 16.87 -7.55
N THR A 156 -9.87 15.84 -7.35
CA THR A 156 -9.40 14.44 -7.34
C THR A 156 -8.78 14.05 -8.68
N SER A 157 -9.41 14.41 -9.81
CA SER A 157 -8.87 14.13 -11.15
C SER A 157 -7.55 14.86 -11.40
N MET A 158 -7.46 16.15 -11.06
CA MET A 158 -6.25 16.96 -11.18
C MET A 158 -5.10 16.40 -10.33
N VAL A 159 -5.35 16.11 -9.05
CA VAL A 159 -4.33 15.55 -8.16
C VAL A 159 -3.91 14.17 -8.62
N ARG A 160 -4.81 13.34 -9.17
CA ARG A 160 -4.46 12.04 -9.75
C ARG A 160 -3.51 12.20 -10.93
N ALA A 161 -3.79 13.13 -11.84
CA ALA A 161 -2.91 13.41 -12.99
C ALA A 161 -1.52 13.89 -12.53
N ALA A 162 -1.48 14.78 -11.54
CA ALA A 162 -0.22 15.26 -10.95
C ALA A 162 0.55 14.12 -10.27
N ALA A 163 -0.12 13.31 -9.45
CA ALA A 163 0.46 12.16 -8.76
C ALA A 163 1.07 11.15 -9.73
N HIS A 164 0.39 10.89 -10.85
CA HIS A 164 0.87 10.01 -11.92
C HIS A 164 2.23 10.46 -12.45
N MET A 165 2.34 11.74 -12.83
CA MET A 165 3.61 12.31 -13.28
C MET A 165 4.68 12.33 -12.18
N MET A 166 4.28 12.47 -10.92
CA MET A 166 5.18 12.55 -9.77
C MET A 166 5.71 11.20 -9.29
N GLY A 167 5.16 10.08 -9.79
CA GLY A 167 5.66 8.72 -9.56
C GLY A 167 4.69 7.76 -8.88
N SER A 168 3.43 8.16 -8.63
CA SER A 168 2.41 7.27 -8.09
C SER A 168 1.44 6.80 -9.18
N PRO A 169 1.29 5.50 -9.43
CA PRO A 169 0.45 5.03 -10.52
C PRO A 169 -1.05 5.22 -10.27
N ASN A 170 -1.46 5.39 -9.01
CA ASN A 170 -2.85 5.63 -8.63
C ASN A 170 -2.93 6.33 -7.27
N ILE A 171 -4.03 7.06 -7.05
CA ILE A 171 -4.39 7.66 -5.77
C ILE A 171 -5.79 7.20 -5.33
N GLY A 172 -6.01 7.21 -4.03
CA GLY A 172 -7.32 7.11 -3.40
C GLY A 172 -7.56 8.29 -2.47
N VAL A 173 -8.82 8.59 -2.18
CA VAL A 173 -9.21 9.71 -1.32
C VAL A 173 -10.23 9.23 -0.31
N LEU A 174 -10.05 9.61 0.95
CA LEU A 174 -10.97 9.35 2.05
C LEU A 174 -11.40 10.66 2.71
N GLU A 175 -12.61 10.68 3.22
CA GLU A 175 -13.05 11.72 4.15
C GLU A 175 -12.61 11.33 5.58
N ASN A 176 -12.03 12.26 6.32
CA ASN A 176 -11.63 12.06 7.72
C ASN A 176 -12.82 12.19 8.67
N ASP A 177 -13.79 11.30 8.50
CA ASP A 177 -14.93 11.13 9.40
C ASP A 177 -14.52 10.42 10.73
N ALA A 178 -15.50 10.15 11.59
CA ALA A 178 -15.25 9.52 12.89
C ALA A 178 -14.64 8.10 12.79
N ASP A 179 -14.95 7.36 11.72
CA ASP A 179 -14.47 6.00 11.51
C ASP A 179 -13.06 5.99 10.90
N ILE A 180 -12.81 6.82 9.88
CA ILE A 180 -11.49 6.98 9.29
C ILE A 180 -10.49 7.55 10.29
N ARG A 181 -10.93 8.45 11.18
CA ARG A 181 -10.09 8.96 12.29
C ARG A 181 -9.63 7.87 13.25
N LYS A 182 -10.27 6.69 13.32
CA LYS A 182 -9.75 5.54 14.11
C LYS A 182 -8.45 4.98 13.55
N PHE A 183 -8.04 5.29 12.32
CA PHE A 183 -6.73 4.89 11.81
C PHE A 183 -5.59 5.83 12.22
N TYR A 184 -5.94 6.98 12.81
CA TYR A 184 -5.00 7.92 13.39
C TYR A 184 -4.55 7.49 14.78
N HIS A 185 -3.28 7.78 15.11
CA HIS A 185 -2.75 7.40 16.41
C HIS A 185 -3.33 8.36 17.46
N PRO A 186 -4.11 7.87 18.43
CA PRO A 186 -4.96 8.71 19.27
C PRO A 186 -4.18 9.73 20.12
N GLU A 187 -2.92 9.42 20.44
CA GLU A 187 -2.06 10.30 21.24
C GLU A 187 -1.03 11.09 20.40
N LYS A 188 -0.81 10.75 19.13
CA LYS A 188 0.20 11.41 18.27
C LYS A 188 -0.42 12.29 17.18
N ASP A 189 -1.69 12.07 16.86
CA ASP A 189 -2.41 12.79 15.82
C ASP A 189 -3.70 13.36 16.44
N ARG A 190 -3.69 14.65 16.78
CA ARG A 190 -4.80 15.33 17.47
C ARG A 190 -5.50 16.29 16.51
N PHE A 191 -6.76 16.02 16.20
CA PHE A 191 -7.59 16.90 15.37
C PHE A 191 -8.26 17.98 16.21
N GLU A 192 -8.10 19.25 15.84
CA GLU A 192 -8.52 20.42 16.63
C GLU A 192 -9.11 21.55 15.76
N ASP A 193 -9.89 22.43 16.39
CA ASP A 193 -10.45 23.62 15.75
C ASP A 193 -9.44 24.78 15.73
N ILE A 194 -8.42 24.62 14.90
CA ILE A 194 -7.38 25.62 14.62
C ILE A 194 -7.43 26.06 13.14
N PRO A 195 -6.86 27.21 12.75
CA PRO A 195 -6.77 27.62 11.35
C PRO A 195 -6.04 26.59 10.48
N ALA A 196 -6.36 26.54 9.18
CA ALA A 196 -5.80 25.55 8.26
C ALA A 196 -4.27 25.62 8.12
N ASP A 197 -3.69 26.81 8.23
CA ASP A 197 -2.25 27.04 8.18
C ASP A 197 -1.56 26.94 9.54
N ALA A 198 -2.30 26.67 10.61
CA ALA A 198 -1.81 26.71 11.98
C ALA A 198 -1.44 25.32 12.57
N ALA A 199 -1.27 24.30 11.73
CA ALA A 199 -0.82 22.98 12.17
C ALA A 199 0.56 23.07 12.85
N TYR A 200 0.72 22.44 14.02
CA TYR A 200 1.98 22.50 14.79
C TYR A 200 2.28 21.18 15.50
N ILE A 201 3.52 21.06 15.98
CA ILE A 201 3.97 19.95 16.83
C ILE A 201 4.10 20.43 18.26
N SER A 202 3.59 19.64 19.21
CA SER A 202 3.92 19.77 20.62
C SER A 202 4.67 18.53 21.11
N HIS A 203 5.29 18.67 22.27
CA HIS A 203 6.06 17.64 22.95
C HIS A 203 5.39 17.39 24.30
N GLU A 204 4.75 16.24 24.45
CA GLU A 204 3.97 15.88 25.62
C GLU A 204 4.59 14.67 26.34
N PRO A 205 4.62 14.62 27.68
CA PRO A 205 5.12 13.45 28.40
C PRO A 205 4.34 12.19 28.01
N TRP A 206 5.05 11.15 27.56
CA TRP A 206 4.41 9.89 27.21
C TRP A 206 3.95 9.17 28.49
N PRO A 207 2.65 8.91 28.68
CA PRO A 207 2.13 8.31 29.92
C PRO A 207 2.55 6.83 30.08
N HIS A 208 3.08 6.22 29.01
CA HIS A 208 3.48 4.82 28.96
C HIS A 208 4.96 4.64 28.51
N PRO A 209 5.93 5.31 29.17
CA PRO A 209 7.34 5.44 28.73
C PRO A 209 7.93 4.07 28.36
N TYR A 210 8.35 3.93 27.11
CA TYR A 210 8.79 2.64 26.59
C TYR A 210 10.29 2.65 26.27
N PRO A 211 11.12 1.74 26.85
CA PRO A 211 12.58 1.76 26.71
C PRO A 211 13.10 1.60 25.28
N CYS A 212 12.25 1.38 24.28
CA CYS A 212 12.66 1.02 22.92
C CYS A 212 11.93 1.74 21.78
N LEU A 213 11.19 2.82 22.05
CA LEU A 213 10.50 3.56 20.98
C LEU A 213 11.49 4.24 20.02
N SER A 214 12.62 4.72 20.54
CA SER A 214 13.69 5.16 19.65
C SER A 214 14.29 3.97 18.89
N ARG A 215 14.66 4.22 17.61
CA ARG A 215 15.40 3.27 16.75
C ARG A 215 16.72 2.77 17.38
N MET A 216 17.16 3.40 18.48
CA MET A 216 18.39 3.14 19.22
C MET A 216 18.18 2.51 20.61
N GLY A 217 16.96 2.10 20.98
CA GLY A 217 16.73 1.42 22.27
C GLY A 217 16.82 2.33 23.49
N ARG A 218 16.57 3.63 23.31
CA ARG A 218 16.38 4.61 24.39
C ARG A 218 14.88 4.77 24.69
N PRO A 219 14.52 4.95 25.98
CA PRO A 219 13.16 5.29 26.37
C PRO A 219 12.69 6.57 25.67
N GLU A 220 11.55 6.53 24.99
CA GLU A 220 10.84 7.74 24.57
C GLU A 220 9.89 8.11 25.72
N THR A 221 10.26 9.17 26.43
CA THR A 221 9.47 9.76 27.53
C THR A 221 8.75 11.03 27.10
N ASP A 222 9.06 11.51 25.90
CA ASP A 222 8.56 12.74 25.32
C ASP A 222 7.99 12.40 23.94
N LEU A 223 6.69 12.57 23.79
CA LEU A 223 5.93 12.21 22.60
C LEU A 223 5.77 13.41 21.70
N GLU A 224 6.14 13.27 20.43
CA GLU A 224 5.77 14.22 19.38
C GLU A 224 4.28 14.09 19.07
N VAL A 225 3.50 15.15 19.32
CA VAL A 225 2.07 15.25 19.02
C VAL A 225 1.86 16.23 17.87
N LYS A 226 1.22 15.77 16.80
CA LYS A 226 0.80 16.59 15.67
C LYS A 226 -0.60 17.12 15.90
N HIS A 227 -0.73 18.44 15.97
CA HIS A 227 -2.00 19.15 16.03
C HIS A 227 -2.46 19.45 14.60
N ILE A 228 -3.54 18.77 14.19
CA ILE A 228 -4.07 18.75 12.83
C ILE A 228 -5.36 19.58 12.81
N PRO A 229 -5.48 20.62 11.96
CA PRO A 229 -6.71 21.38 11.84
C PRO A 229 -7.88 20.51 11.37
N ASN A 230 -9.06 20.64 11.98
CA ASN A 230 -10.29 19.95 11.56
C ASN A 230 -10.70 20.28 10.12
N THR A 231 -10.20 21.38 9.55
CA THR A 231 -10.34 21.73 8.12
C THR A 231 -9.65 20.74 7.19
N HIS A 232 -8.68 19.95 7.67
CA HIS A 232 -8.00 18.92 6.90
C HIS A 232 -8.87 17.66 6.77
N ARG A 233 -10.02 17.85 6.13
CA ARG A 233 -11.10 16.86 6.04
C ARG A 233 -10.80 15.72 5.07
N TRP A 234 -9.82 15.86 4.18
CA TRP A 234 -9.53 14.86 3.16
C TRP A 234 -8.19 14.18 3.40
N THR A 235 -8.16 12.87 3.20
CA THR A 235 -6.95 12.06 3.20
C THR A 235 -6.69 11.49 1.82
N LEU A 236 -5.63 12.00 1.21
CA LEU A 236 -5.09 11.53 -0.06
C LEU A 236 -4.12 10.37 0.19
N CYS A 237 -4.45 9.21 -0.35
CA CYS A 237 -3.60 8.03 -0.36
C CYS A 237 -2.95 7.87 -1.73
N PHE A 238 -1.68 7.49 -1.80
CA PHE A 238 -1.01 7.28 -3.09
C PHE A 238 -0.27 5.95 -3.11
N VAL A 239 -0.33 5.23 -4.22
CA VAL A 239 0.35 3.93 -4.35
C VAL A 239 1.85 4.16 -4.58
N VAL A 240 2.69 3.44 -3.86
CA VAL A 240 4.14 3.39 -4.11
C VAL A 240 4.49 2.01 -4.65
N ARG A 241 4.69 1.92 -5.97
CA ARG A 241 4.94 0.65 -6.66
C ARG A 241 6.37 0.14 -6.41
N GLN A 242 6.51 -1.18 -6.30
CA GLN A 242 7.80 -1.87 -6.32
C GLN A 242 8.05 -2.48 -7.71
N ILE A 243 9.32 -2.79 -7.97
CA ILE A 243 9.69 -3.48 -9.21
C ILE A 243 9.32 -4.97 -9.02
N ASP A 244 8.26 -5.42 -9.70
CA ASP A 244 7.69 -6.75 -9.56
C ASP A 244 8.70 -7.86 -9.91
N GLU A 245 9.52 -7.65 -10.94
CA GLU A 245 10.63 -8.54 -11.30
C GLU A 245 11.59 -8.77 -10.13
N MET A 246 11.95 -7.69 -9.44
CA MET A 246 12.84 -7.78 -8.28
C MET A 246 12.15 -8.43 -7.09
N ASN A 247 10.86 -8.14 -6.86
CA ASN A 247 10.09 -8.80 -5.80
C ASN A 247 10.00 -10.32 -5.97
N ARG A 248 9.96 -10.83 -7.21
CA ARG A 248 9.99 -12.28 -7.53
C ARG A 248 11.23 -13.01 -7.05
N ARG A 249 12.28 -12.29 -6.70
CA ARG A 249 13.54 -12.85 -6.22
C ARG A 249 13.53 -13.16 -4.72
N GLY A 250 12.41 -12.91 -4.04
CA GLY A 250 12.11 -13.41 -2.70
C GLY A 250 13.17 -13.00 -1.67
N VAL A 251 13.72 -13.98 -0.96
CA VAL A 251 14.73 -13.75 0.09
C VAL A 251 16.15 -13.50 -0.44
N SER A 252 16.37 -13.54 -1.76
CA SER A 252 17.67 -13.27 -2.35
C SER A 252 18.06 -11.80 -2.16
N ARG A 253 19.34 -11.49 -2.32
CA ARG A 253 19.82 -10.10 -2.22
C ARG A 253 19.51 -9.24 -3.43
N GLN A 254 19.26 -9.85 -4.58
CA GLN A 254 18.75 -9.10 -5.74
C GLN A 254 17.39 -8.46 -5.44
N GLN A 255 16.54 -9.13 -4.64
CA GLN A 255 15.22 -8.58 -4.28
C GLN A 255 15.31 -7.22 -3.59
N MET A 256 16.38 -6.96 -2.82
CA MET A 256 16.58 -5.67 -2.16
C MET A 256 16.61 -4.51 -3.16
N GLY A 257 16.95 -4.78 -4.44
CA GLY A 257 16.86 -3.81 -5.53
C GLY A 257 15.44 -3.32 -5.84
N GLY A 258 14.40 -4.14 -5.66
CA GLY A 258 12.99 -3.72 -5.82
C GLY A 258 12.28 -3.43 -4.50
N GLY A 259 12.67 -4.14 -3.43
CA GLY A 259 12.15 -3.92 -2.10
C GLY A 259 12.41 -2.50 -1.60
N THR A 260 13.66 -2.08 -1.75
CA THR A 260 14.17 -0.81 -1.19
C THR A 260 13.80 0.40 -2.03
N THR A 261 13.60 0.24 -3.36
CA THR A 261 13.18 1.35 -4.24
C THR A 261 11.89 2.00 -3.83
N GLY A 262 10.93 1.19 -3.34
CA GLY A 262 9.68 1.70 -2.81
C GLY A 262 9.88 2.72 -1.68
N TYR A 263 10.89 2.57 -0.83
CA TYR A 263 11.16 3.56 0.22
C TYR A 263 11.74 4.87 -0.30
N PHE A 264 12.48 4.85 -1.42
CA PHE A 264 12.97 6.08 -2.06
C PHE A 264 11.83 6.83 -2.75
N HIS A 265 11.01 6.11 -3.52
CA HIS A 265 9.85 6.70 -4.18
C HIS A 265 8.85 7.25 -3.16
N GLY A 266 8.63 6.52 -2.07
CA GLY A 266 7.79 6.99 -0.98
C GLY A 266 8.28 8.31 -0.37
N ALA A 267 9.57 8.63 -0.38
CA ALA A 267 10.04 9.92 0.15
C ALA A 267 9.89 11.07 -0.87
N ILE A 268 10.07 10.78 -2.17
CA ILE A 268 10.05 11.79 -3.24
C ILE A 268 8.62 12.20 -3.63
N ILE A 269 7.71 11.22 -3.78
CA ILE A 269 6.32 11.45 -4.20
C ILE A 269 5.60 12.45 -3.27
N PRO A 270 5.59 12.29 -1.92
CA PRO A 270 4.91 13.23 -1.06
C PRO A 270 5.56 14.61 -1.09
N ALA A 271 6.89 14.73 -1.23
CA ALA A 271 7.53 16.04 -1.37
C ALA A 271 6.93 16.85 -2.53
N ARG A 272 6.73 16.18 -3.67
CA ARG A 272 6.20 16.78 -4.90
C ARG A 272 4.70 17.06 -4.78
N LEU A 273 3.93 16.08 -4.29
CA LEU A 273 2.48 16.23 -4.10
C LEU A 273 2.14 17.31 -3.07
N MET A 274 2.87 17.35 -1.97
CA MET A 274 2.64 18.36 -0.94
C MET A 274 2.90 19.76 -1.49
N LYS A 275 4.04 19.95 -2.16
CA LYS A 275 4.37 21.22 -2.80
C LYS A 275 3.34 21.62 -3.86
N PHE A 276 2.83 20.66 -4.62
CA PHE A 276 1.79 20.91 -5.63
C PHE A 276 0.50 21.43 -4.99
N ILE A 277 -0.02 20.76 -3.96
CA ILE A 277 -1.25 21.17 -3.26
C ILE A 277 -1.05 22.53 -2.55
N ASN A 278 0.10 22.74 -1.89
CA ASN A 278 0.48 24.03 -1.32
C ASN A 278 0.47 25.16 -2.38
N TYR A 279 0.98 24.90 -3.58
CA TYR A 279 0.95 25.86 -4.69
C TYR A 279 -0.46 26.16 -5.23
N LEU A 280 -1.44 25.28 -4.99
CA LEU A 280 -2.84 25.53 -5.31
C LEU A 280 -3.53 26.45 -4.29
N GLY A 281 -2.86 26.79 -3.19
CA GLY A 281 -3.39 27.63 -2.10
C GLY A 281 -4.18 26.85 -1.05
N TYR A 282 -3.84 25.58 -0.86
CA TYR A 282 -4.38 24.66 0.16
C TYR A 282 -3.24 24.13 1.03
N HIS A 283 -3.53 23.63 2.21
CA HIS A 283 -2.57 23.07 3.14
C HIS A 283 -2.64 21.55 3.13
N VAL A 284 -1.47 20.92 3.20
CA VAL A 284 -1.35 19.47 3.23
C VAL A 284 -0.25 19.05 4.19
N LEU A 285 -0.58 18.03 4.98
CA LEU A 285 0.22 17.51 6.06
C LEU A 285 0.58 16.06 5.75
N LYS A 286 1.84 15.73 5.95
CA LYS A 286 2.29 14.34 5.88
C LYS A 286 1.89 13.65 7.18
N SER A 287 1.07 12.63 7.03
CA SER A 287 0.60 11.82 8.15
C SER A 287 1.73 10.95 8.73
N ASN A 288 1.65 10.66 10.03
CA ASN A 288 2.44 9.61 10.69
C ASN A 288 2.22 8.21 10.07
N HIS A 289 1.10 8.00 9.36
CA HIS A 289 0.76 6.76 8.67
C HIS A 289 1.58 6.49 7.41
N TYR A 290 2.53 7.37 7.08
CA TYR A 290 3.47 7.16 5.99
C TYR A 290 4.21 5.80 6.11
N ILE A 291 4.45 5.30 7.32
CA ILE A 291 5.03 3.96 7.58
C ILE A 291 4.16 3.09 8.49
N GLU A 292 3.38 3.66 9.40
CA GLU A 292 2.77 2.91 10.51
C GLU A 292 1.46 2.17 10.15
N MET A 293 0.52 2.83 9.46
CA MET A 293 -0.81 2.29 9.15
C MET A 293 -1.24 2.62 7.70
N CYS A 294 -0.38 2.42 6.71
CA CYS A 294 -0.70 2.79 5.32
C CYS A 294 -1.70 1.84 4.61
N ASN A 295 -1.73 0.55 4.95
CA ASN A 295 -2.58 -0.43 4.24
C ASN A 295 -4.09 -0.14 4.37
N PRO A 296 -4.66 0.16 5.56
CA PRO A 296 -6.09 0.41 5.69
C PRO A 296 -6.58 1.57 4.84
N PHE A 297 -5.81 2.66 4.77
CA PHE A 297 -6.14 3.81 3.93
C PHE A 297 -6.19 3.44 2.45
N GLY A 298 -5.24 2.63 1.97
CA GLY A 298 -5.24 2.13 0.60
C GLY A 298 -6.42 1.20 0.31
N ILE A 299 -6.80 0.33 1.24
CA ILE A 299 -7.95 -0.58 1.08
C ILE A 299 -9.28 0.19 1.07
N LEU A 300 -9.50 1.06 2.06
CA LEU A 300 -10.72 1.84 2.20
C LEU A 300 -10.92 2.86 1.08
N SER A 301 -9.83 3.38 0.52
CA SER A 301 -9.88 4.28 -0.64
C SER A 301 -9.94 3.54 -1.99
N GLY A 302 -9.97 2.21 -1.99
CA GLY A 302 -10.05 1.41 -3.21
C GLY A 302 -8.74 1.25 -3.98
N CYS A 303 -7.58 1.64 -3.44
CA CYS A 303 -6.29 1.36 -4.07
C CYS A 303 -6.00 -0.16 -4.17
N GLY A 304 -6.68 -1.01 -3.40
CA GLY A 304 -6.52 -2.47 -3.43
C GLY A 304 -7.45 -3.18 -2.44
N GLU A 305 -7.32 -4.50 -2.34
CA GLU A 305 -7.96 -5.32 -1.31
C GLU A 305 -6.95 -5.84 -0.29
N GLN A 306 -7.43 -6.24 0.88
CA GLN A 306 -6.62 -7.01 1.83
C GLN A 306 -6.33 -8.41 1.26
N GLY A 307 -5.08 -8.88 1.38
CA GLY A 307 -4.74 -10.29 1.16
C GLY A 307 -4.63 -11.08 2.48
N ARG A 308 -4.69 -12.42 2.40
CA ARG A 308 -4.42 -13.34 3.54
C ARG A 308 -3.09 -13.06 4.24
N HIS A 309 -2.09 -12.62 3.48
CA HIS A 309 -0.76 -12.23 3.97
C HIS A 309 -0.73 -10.86 4.69
N ASN A 310 -1.89 -10.28 5.02
CA ASN A 310 -2.07 -8.98 5.65
C ASN A 310 -1.41 -7.79 4.91
N LEU A 311 -0.99 -7.94 3.66
CA LEU A 311 -0.63 -6.83 2.77
C LEU A 311 -1.79 -6.49 1.84
N GLN A 312 -1.75 -5.28 1.29
CA GLN A 312 -2.68 -4.87 0.24
C GLN A 312 -2.27 -5.51 -1.09
N ASN A 313 -3.26 -6.03 -1.82
CA ASN A 313 -3.12 -6.46 -3.21
C ASN A 313 -3.86 -5.46 -4.10
N THR A 314 -3.22 -4.93 -5.14
CA THR A 314 -3.94 -4.18 -6.18
C THR A 314 -4.34 -5.11 -7.32
N PRO A 315 -5.43 -4.85 -8.06
CA PRO A 315 -5.81 -5.64 -9.23
C PRO A 315 -4.71 -5.73 -10.31
N GLU A 316 -3.91 -4.67 -10.44
CA GLU A 316 -2.89 -4.47 -11.47
C GLU A 316 -1.55 -5.15 -11.11
N TRP A 317 -1.12 -5.06 -9.85
CA TRP A 317 0.23 -5.46 -9.42
C TRP A 317 0.25 -6.44 -8.25
N GLY A 318 -0.92 -6.86 -7.74
CA GLY A 318 -1.02 -7.67 -6.54
C GLY A 318 -0.28 -7.02 -5.37
N PRO A 319 0.55 -7.76 -4.62
CA PRO A 319 1.31 -7.21 -3.51
C PRO A 319 2.61 -6.51 -3.94
N ALA A 320 2.88 -6.28 -5.24
CA ALA A 320 4.06 -5.56 -5.71
C ALA A 320 3.96 -4.03 -5.52
N ILE A 321 3.40 -3.62 -4.40
CA ILE A 321 3.37 -2.24 -3.90
C ILE A 321 4.07 -2.22 -2.54
N ARG A 322 4.82 -1.14 -2.26
CA ARG A 322 5.55 -1.01 -0.99
C ARG A 322 4.63 -0.55 0.13
N MET A 323 3.79 0.41 -0.18
CA MET A 323 2.96 1.16 0.76
C MET A 323 1.94 2.00 -0.01
N THR A 324 0.90 2.41 0.71
CA THR A 324 -0.09 3.40 0.29
C THR A 324 -0.12 4.57 1.27
N PRO A 325 0.90 5.44 1.28
CA PRO A 325 1.00 6.48 2.29
C PRO A 325 -0.12 7.50 2.17
N ALA A 326 -0.47 8.10 3.31
CA ALA A 326 -1.53 9.08 3.43
C ALA A 326 -0.98 10.50 3.63
N LEU A 327 -1.61 11.47 2.98
CA LEU A 327 -1.46 12.91 3.20
C LEU A 327 -2.83 13.47 3.58
N THR A 328 -2.89 14.36 4.57
CA THR A 328 -4.14 14.95 5.05
C THR A 328 -4.18 16.42 4.62
N THR A 329 -5.29 16.89 4.04
CA THR A 329 -5.36 18.21 3.38
C THR A 329 -6.72 18.88 3.57
N ASP A 330 -6.73 20.20 3.47
CA ASP A 330 -7.94 21.04 3.40
C ASP A 330 -8.44 21.28 1.96
N LEU A 331 -7.79 20.71 0.94
CA LEU A 331 -8.26 20.71 -0.45
C LEU A 331 -9.52 19.84 -0.56
N PRO A 332 -10.68 20.38 -0.96
CA PRO A 332 -11.88 19.58 -1.17
C PRO A 332 -11.69 18.57 -2.30
N MET A 333 -11.85 17.29 -2.00
CA MET A 333 -11.63 16.18 -2.94
C MET A 333 -12.78 15.18 -2.88
N ALA A 334 -13.18 14.63 -4.02
CA ALA A 334 -14.17 13.56 -4.07
C ALA A 334 -13.56 12.25 -3.53
N PRO A 335 -14.14 11.63 -2.48
CA PRO A 335 -13.69 10.35 -1.94
C PRO A 335 -13.81 9.22 -2.97
N THR A 336 -12.95 8.21 -2.85
CA THR A 336 -12.97 7.01 -3.68
C THR A 336 -13.43 5.80 -2.88
N LYS A 337 -14.20 4.92 -3.53
CA LYS A 337 -14.83 3.76 -2.88
C LYS A 337 -13.86 2.58 -2.73
N PRO A 338 -14.01 1.74 -1.69
CA PRO A 338 -13.37 0.43 -1.65
C PRO A 338 -13.74 -0.41 -2.89
N ILE A 339 -12.93 -1.42 -3.21
CA ILE A 339 -13.14 -2.27 -4.40
C ILE A 339 -13.33 -3.74 -4.05
N ASP A 340 -13.88 -4.49 -5.00
CA ASP A 340 -13.93 -5.95 -5.03
C ASP A 340 -13.48 -6.46 -6.40
N ALA A 341 -12.40 -7.23 -6.42
CA ALA A 341 -11.84 -7.92 -7.57
C ALA A 341 -11.70 -9.43 -7.29
N GLY A 342 -12.42 -9.95 -6.29
CA GLY A 342 -12.39 -11.36 -5.87
C GLY A 342 -11.10 -11.83 -5.20
N MET A 343 -10.13 -10.93 -4.95
CA MET A 343 -8.83 -11.33 -4.40
C MET A 343 -8.95 -11.84 -2.96
N TRP A 344 -9.81 -11.20 -2.15
CA TRP A 344 -10.10 -11.65 -0.80
C TRP A 344 -10.76 -13.02 -0.76
N LYS A 345 -11.79 -13.24 -1.58
CA LYS A 345 -12.50 -14.54 -1.67
C LYS A 345 -11.58 -15.66 -2.18
N PHE A 346 -10.68 -15.34 -3.12
CA PHE A 346 -9.68 -16.29 -3.60
C PHE A 346 -8.72 -16.76 -2.50
N CYS A 347 -8.44 -15.91 -1.51
CA CYS A 347 -7.54 -16.24 -0.41
C CYS A 347 -8.04 -17.42 0.44
N GLU A 348 -9.35 -17.69 0.52
CA GLU A 348 -9.92 -18.83 1.27
C GLU A 348 -9.29 -20.16 0.87
N VAL A 349 -9.09 -20.37 -0.44
CA VAL A 349 -8.58 -21.66 -0.97
C VAL A 349 -7.10 -21.62 -1.35
N CYS A 350 -6.55 -20.45 -1.70
CA CYS A 350 -5.21 -20.37 -2.29
C CYS A 350 -4.09 -20.77 -1.32
N LYS A 351 -4.02 -20.10 -0.17
CA LYS A 351 -3.08 -20.36 0.95
C LYS A 351 -1.56 -20.41 0.64
N LEU A 352 -1.14 -20.27 -0.62
CA LEU A 352 0.27 -20.39 -1.06
C LEU A 352 1.24 -19.50 -0.27
N CYS A 353 0.85 -18.26 0.04
CA CYS A 353 1.68 -17.36 0.83
C CYS A 353 2.02 -17.92 2.22
N SER A 354 1.10 -18.67 2.83
CA SER A 354 1.31 -19.32 4.11
C SER A 354 2.09 -20.63 3.96
N THR A 355 1.74 -21.45 2.97
CA THR A 355 2.45 -22.69 2.64
C THR A 355 3.94 -22.44 2.43
N HIS A 356 4.30 -21.55 1.50
CA HIS A 356 5.70 -21.23 1.23
C HIS A 356 6.41 -20.56 2.42
N CYS A 357 5.68 -19.83 3.28
CA CYS A 357 6.26 -19.25 4.49
C CYS A 357 6.60 -20.32 5.55
N SER A 358 5.78 -21.38 5.62
CA SER A 358 6.05 -22.54 6.46
C SER A 358 7.22 -23.35 5.91
N GLU A 359 7.21 -23.69 4.63
CA GLU A 359 8.29 -24.44 3.95
C GLU A 359 9.63 -23.69 4.01
N PHE A 360 9.62 -22.37 3.82
CA PHE A 360 10.83 -21.58 3.96
C PHE A 360 11.36 -21.63 5.40
N GLY A 361 10.49 -21.49 6.40
CA GLY A 361 10.92 -21.49 7.80
C GLY A 361 11.21 -22.88 8.36
N GLU A 362 10.67 -23.94 7.75
CA GLU A 362 10.56 -25.29 8.33
C GLU A 362 9.91 -25.28 9.72
N VAL A 363 9.02 -24.31 9.92
CA VAL A 363 8.27 -24.06 11.16
C VAL A 363 6.88 -23.54 10.81
N GLU A 364 6.02 -23.39 11.81
CA GLU A 364 4.69 -22.83 11.63
C GLU A 364 4.74 -21.46 10.92
N SER A 365 3.85 -21.25 9.94
CA SER A 365 3.69 -19.98 9.26
C SER A 365 3.02 -18.94 10.17
N PRO A 366 3.50 -17.69 10.21
CA PRO A 366 2.79 -16.59 10.88
C PRO A 366 1.48 -16.21 10.17
N ILE A 367 1.27 -16.71 8.95
CA ILE A 367 0.10 -16.46 8.11
C ILE A 367 -0.93 -17.57 8.38
N SER A 368 -2.18 -17.23 8.68
CA SER A 368 -3.21 -18.24 8.96
C SER A 368 -3.41 -19.19 7.77
N MET A 369 -3.56 -20.49 8.08
CA MET A 369 -3.93 -21.56 7.15
C MET A 369 -5.43 -21.89 7.22
N ASP A 370 -6.22 -21.14 7.98
CA ASP A 370 -7.66 -21.39 8.15
C ASP A 370 -8.40 -21.14 6.84
N ASP A 371 -9.47 -21.89 6.61
CA ASP A 371 -10.33 -21.69 5.43
C ASP A 371 -11.05 -20.35 5.49
N GLU A 372 -11.53 -19.97 6.67
CA GLU A 372 -12.34 -18.77 6.89
C GLU A 372 -11.57 -17.70 7.70
N PRO A 373 -11.80 -16.40 7.42
CA PRO A 373 -11.28 -15.33 8.26
C PRO A 373 -12.02 -15.30 9.61
N SER A 374 -11.35 -14.80 10.65
CA SER A 374 -11.90 -14.74 12.01
C SER A 374 -11.97 -13.30 12.51
N TRP A 375 -12.85 -13.06 13.48
CA TRP A 375 -12.84 -11.85 14.31
C TRP A 375 -11.86 -11.96 15.47
N GLU A 376 -11.48 -13.18 15.83
CA GLU A 376 -10.58 -13.48 16.94
C GLU A 376 -9.14 -13.10 16.57
N ILE A 377 -8.61 -12.13 17.30
CA ILE A 377 -7.23 -11.66 17.10
C ILE A 377 -6.24 -12.75 17.49
N SER A 378 -5.16 -12.91 16.71
CA SER A 378 -4.11 -13.88 17.07
C SER A 378 -3.23 -13.41 18.24
N GLY A 379 -3.53 -12.25 18.81
CA GLY A 379 -2.71 -11.56 19.79
C GLY A 379 -2.78 -10.03 19.67
N PRO A 380 -2.18 -9.32 20.63
CA PRO A 380 -2.30 -7.87 20.86
C PRO A 380 -1.64 -7.00 19.78
N TRP A 381 -1.04 -7.63 18.77
CA TRP A 381 -0.50 -6.99 17.58
C TRP A 381 -1.53 -6.88 16.43
N ASN A 382 -2.70 -7.48 16.61
CA ASN A 382 -3.84 -7.33 15.71
C ASN A 382 -4.89 -6.43 16.35
N ARG A 383 -5.53 -5.59 15.53
CA ARG A 383 -6.68 -4.80 15.96
C ARG A 383 -7.94 -5.68 15.95
N ALA A 384 -8.73 -5.59 17.02
CA ALA A 384 -10.07 -6.15 17.08
C ALA A 384 -11.04 -5.38 16.16
N GLY A 385 -12.17 -6.00 15.82
CA GLY A 385 -13.21 -5.38 14.98
C GLY A 385 -12.94 -5.46 13.48
N ILE A 386 -12.01 -6.32 13.02
CA ILE A 386 -11.80 -6.61 11.59
C ILE A 386 -11.78 -8.12 11.41
N LYS A 387 -12.66 -8.64 10.56
CA LYS A 387 -12.70 -10.07 10.23
C LYS A 387 -11.66 -10.40 9.18
N LYS A 388 -10.56 -11.05 9.58
CA LYS A 388 -9.46 -11.39 8.65
C LYS A 388 -8.64 -12.59 9.08
N TYR A 389 -7.68 -12.97 8.23
CA TYR A 389 -6.65 -13.94 8.55
C TYR A 389 -5.60 -13.30 9.46
N HIS A 390 -5.85 -13.29 10.77
CA HIS A 390 -4.97 -12.63 11.73
C HIS A 390 -3.56 -13.23 11.72
N HIS A 391 -2.55 -12.36 11.58
CA HIS A 391 -1.15 -12.77 11.57
C HIS A 391 -0.62 -12.93 12.98
N LYS A 392 0.15 -14.01 13.19
CA LYS A 392 1.02 -14.18 14.35
C LYS A 392 2.30 -13.38 14.13
N TRP A 393 2.20 -12.04 14.22
CA TRP A 393 3.27 -11.12 13.87
C TRP A 393 4.63 -11.39 14.55
N PRO A 394 4.74 -11.89 15.81
CA PRO A 394 6.04 -12.23 16.39
C PRO A 394 6.81 -13.31 15.64
N ALA A 395 6.12 -14.24 14.97
CA ALA A 395 6.75 -15.26 14.13
C ALA A 395 7.13 -14.77 12.73
N CYS A 396 6.70 -13.55 12.35
CA CYS A 396 7.02 -12.95 11.06
C CYS A 396 8.40 -12.29 11.09
N ARG A 397 9.24 -12.64 10.10
CA ARG A 397 10.57 -12.04 9.94
C ARG A 397 10.64 -10.90 8.92
N HIS A 398 9.52 -10.54 8.31
CA HIS A 398 9.46 -9.59 7.19
C HIS A 398 10.42 -9.96 6.04
N CYS A 399 10.59 -11.25 5.77
CA CYS A 399 11.51 -11.78 4.77
C CYS A 399 10.97 -11.74 3.32
N VAL A 400 9.77 -11.17 3.12
CA VAL A 400 9.08 -10.98 1.83
C VAL A 400 8.74 -12.23 1.02
N ILE A 401 8.93 -13.45 1.53
CA ILE A 401 8.58 -14.71 0.81
C ILE A 401 7.10 -14.78 0.41
N CYS A 402 6.21 -14.15 1.19
CA CYS A 402 4.77 -14.16 0.95
C CYS A 402 4.35 -13.32 -0.28
N MET A 403 5.11 -12.28 -0.63
CA MET A 403 4.83 -11.42 -1.79
C MET A 403 4.93 -12.19 -3.12
N PRO A 404 6.07 -12.83 -3.46
CA PRO A 404 6.20 -13.59 -4.70
C PRO A 404 5.38 -14.87 -4.75
N SER A 405 4.98 -15.39 -3.60
CA SER A 405 4.03 -16.50 -3.49
C SER A 405 2.60 -16.12 -3.86
N CYS A 406 2.27 -14.83 -3.90
CA CYS A 406 0.93 -14.38 -4.23
C CYS A 406 0.70 -14.47 -5.74
N VAL A 407 -0.30 -15.25 -6.15
CA VAL A 407 -0.67 -15.42 -7.57
C VAL A 407 -1.12 -14.11 -8.23
N PHE A 408 -1.54 -13.11 -7.45
CA PHE A 408 -1.90 -11.79 -7.98
C PHE A 408 -0.68 -10.91 -8.29
N MET A 409 0.53 -11.30 -7.90
CA MET A 409 1.76 -10.57 -8.24
C MET A 409 2.21 -10.81 -9.70
N THR A 410 1.45 -11.57 -10.48
CA THR A 410 1.80 -11.96 -11.85
C THR A 410 1.48 -10.88 -12.86
N LYS A 411 2.32 -10.81 -13.90
CA LYS A 411 2.19 -9.80 -14.94
C LYS A 411 0.84 -9.90 -15.63
N GLU A 412 0.29 -8.72 -15.92
CA GLU A 412 -0.78 -8.48 -16.90
C GLU A 412 -0.44 -9.00 -18.31
N SER A 413 0.84 -9.33 -18.59
CA SER A 413 1.29 -9.74 -19.92
C SER A 413 0.87 -11.14 -20.36
N ALA A 414 0.32 -11.98 -19.47
CA ALA A 414 -0.35 -13.21 -19.89
C ALA A 414 -1.87 -12.94 -19.93
N SER A 415 -2.45 -12.93 -21.13
CA SER A 415 -3.89 -12.72 -21.33
C SER A 415 -4.78 -13.65 -20.51
N ILE A 416 -4.27 -14.83 -20.15
CA ILE A 416 -4.96 -15.79 -19.28
C ILE A 416 -5.13 -15.28 -17.86
N HIS A 417 -4.23 -14.43 -17.34
CA HIS A 417 -4.37 -13.85 -16.01
C HIS A 417 -5.55 -12.89 -15.92
N GLU A 418 -5.77 -12.07 -16.93
CA GLU A 418 -6.93 -11.17 -16.96
C GLU A 418 -8.25 -11.95 -17.04
N VAL A 419 -8.25 -13.08 -17.76
CA VAL A 419 -9.40 -14.01 -17.78
C VAL A 419 -9.58 -14.68 -16.41
N ILE A 420 -8.53 -15.23 -15.81
CA ILE A 420 -8.60 -15.90 -14.50
C ILE A 420 -9.03 -14.91 -13.42
N LYS A 421 -8.43 -13.71 -13.38
CA LYS A 421 -8.84 -12.65 -12.44
C LYS A 421 -10.32 -12.29 -12.67
N GLY A 422 -10.75 -12.17 -13.92
CA GLY A 422 -12.16 -11.94 -14.26
C GLY A 422 -13.09 -13.05 -13.76
N VAL A 423 -12.70 -14.33 -13.91
CA VAL A 423 -13.47 -15.46 -13.39
C VAL A 423 -13.49 -15.46 -11.87
N VAL A 424 -12.34 -15.26 -11.21
CA VAL A 424 -12.19 -15.22 -9.76
C VAL A 424 -13.00 -14.07 -9.13
N ALA A 425 -13.10 -12.93 -9.83
CA ALA A 425 -13.88 -11.79 -9.39
C ALA A 425 -15.40 -12.05 -9.37
N VAL A 426 -15.90 -12.95 -10.22
CA VAL A 426 -17.36 -13.20 -10.35
C VAL A 426 -17.80 -14.59 -9.89
N SER A 427 -16.88 -15.54 -9.73
CA SER A 427 -17.20 -16.92 -9.35
C SER A 427 -16.06 -17.59 -8.58
N SER A 428 -16.41 -18.18 -7.43
CA SER A 428 -15.46 -18.93 -6.59
C SER A 428 -15.31 -20.40 -6.95
N ILE A 429 -16.14 -20.93 -7.86
CA ILE A 429 -16.23 -22.39 -8.16
C ILE A 429 -14.90 -22.97 -8.65
N PHE A 430 -14.10 -22.16 -9.36
CA PHE A 430 -12.82 -22.60 -9.93
C PHE A 430 -11.61 -22.21 -9.09
N ASN A 431 -11.80 -21.58 -7.92
CA ASN A 431 -10.67 -21.03 -7.16
C ASN A 431 -9.67 -22.12 -6.76
N SER A 432 -10.13 -23.30 -6.33
CA SER A 432 -9.24 -24.43 -5.98
C SER A 432 -8.45 -24.93 -7.18
N PHE A 433 -9.08 -25.02 -8.37
CA PHE A 433 -8.39 -25.38 -9.60
C PHE A 433 -7.28 -24.36 -9.91
N PHE A 434 -7.61 -23.08 -9.93
CA PHE A 434 -6.62 -22.03 -10.20
C PHE A 434 -5.50 -21.97 -9.17
N ALA A 435 -5.77 -22.26 -7.90
CA ALA A 435 -4.75 -22.35 -6.86
C ALA A 435 -3.71 -23.45 -7.13
N THR A 436 -4.12 -24.58 -7.72
CA THR A 436 -3.20 -25.68 -8.08
C THR A 436 -2.38 -25.42 -9.34
N MET A 437 -2.71 -24.39 -10.12
CA MET A 437 -1.99 -24.11 -11.37
C MET A 437 -0.63 -23.43 -11.15
N GLU A 438 -0.24 -23.15 -9.91
CA GLU A 438 1.04 -22.51 -9.57
C GLU A 438 2.25 -23.22 -10.18
N GLY A 439 2.39 -24.52 -9.98
CA GLY A 439 3.48 -25.32 -10.54
C GLY A 439 3.47 -25.41 -12.08
N THR A 440 2.32 -25.16 -12.73
CA THR A 440 2.22 -25.17 -14.20
C THR A 440 2.64 -23.83 -14.81
N PHE A 441 2.47 -22.73 -14.07
CA PHE A 441 2.80 -21.39 -14.54
C PHE A 441 4.10 -20.82 -13.95
N GLY A 442 4.81 -21.61 -13.13
CA GLY A 442 6.11 -21.24 -12.57
C GLY A 442 6.04 -20.15 -11.50
N TYR A 443 4.99 -20.11 -10.66
CA TYR A 443 4.91 -19.17 -9.54
C TYR A 443 5.63 -19.67 -8.29
N GLY A 444 6.92 -19.96 -8.41
CA GLY A 444 7.75 -20.27 -7.25
C GLY A 444 7.96 -19.04 -6.35
N PRO A 445 8.17 -19.23 -5.03
CA PRO A 445 8.43 -18.13 -4.09
C PRO A 445 9.80 -17.46 -4.32
N ILE A 446 10.70 -18.13 -5.05
CA ILE A 446 12.06 -17.67 -5.36
C ILE A 446 12.40 -18.12 -6.80
N LYS A 447 12.97 -17.20 -7.58
CA LYS A 447 13.55 -17.47 -8.91
C LYS A 447 14.71 -18.48 -8.84
N THR A 448 14.94 -19.24 -9.92
CA THR A 448 16.04 -20.20 -9.99
C THR A 448 17.41 -19.49 -10.00
N ASP A 449 18.48 -20.22 -9.69
CA ASP A 449 19.84 -19.68 -9.75
C ASP A 449 20.20 -19.19 -11.18
N GLU A 450 19.67 -19.84 -12.22
CA GLU A 450 19.80 -19.41 -13.63
C GLU A 450 19.09 -18.07 -13.88
N GLU A 451 17.81 -17.94 -13.50
CA GLU A 451 17.05 -16.69 -13.65
C GLU A 451 17.64 -15.52 -12.84
N MET A 452 18.31 -15.83 -11.71
CA MET A 452 19.06 -14.85 -10.93
C MET A 452 20.36 -14.45 -11.64
N ALA A 453 21.05 -15.39 -12.29
CA ALA A 453 22.27 -15.11 -13.03
C ALA A 453 21.97 -14.24 -14.26
N ASP A 454 20.97 -14.62 -15.05
CA ASP A 454 20.55 -13.96 -16.29
C ASP A 454 20.14 -12.50 -16.10
N TRP A 455 19.65 -12.14 -14.91
CA TRP A 455 19.28 -10.76 -14.58
C TRP A 455 20.43 -9.76 -14.73
N TRP A 456 21.68 -10.22 -14.62
CA TRP A 456 22.85 -9.37 -14.79
C TRP A 456 23.23 -9.11 -16.25
N GLU A 457 22.61 -9.82 -17.18
CA GLU A 457 22.88 -9.73 -18.62
C GLU A 457 21.62 -9.36 -19.43
N PRO A 458 20.76 -8.41 -18.98
CA PRO A 458 19.57 -8.07 -19.72
C PRO A 458 19.93 -7.22 -20.94
N ASP A 459 19.15 -7.35 -22.02
CA ASP A 459 19.14 -6.32 -23.05
C ASP A 459 18.42 -5.07 -22.52
N LEU A 460 19.20 -4.10 -22.08
CA LEU A 460 18.69 -2.85 -21.51
C LEU A 460 17.85 -2.04 -22.51
N ASN A 461 17.97 -2.27 -23.83
CA ASN A 461 17.12 -1.59 -24.82
C ASN A 461 15.68 -2.11 -24.81
N THR A 462 15.48 -3.34 -24.33
CA THR A 462 14.16 -4.01 -24.32
C THR A 462 13.69 -4.35 -22.92
N TRP A 463 14.50 -4.09 -21.89
CA TRP A 463 14.19 -4.39 -20.49
C TRP A 463 13.02 -3.51 -19.98
N PRO A 464 11.83 -4.09 -19.73
CA PRO A 464 10.62 -3.30 -19.48
C PRO A 464 10.55 -2.72 -18.05
N TYR A 465 11.56 -2.96 -17.23
CA TYR A 465 11.59 -2.56 -15.81
C TYR A 465 12.61 -1.46 -15.51
N ASP A 466 13.25 -0.88 -16.53
CA ASP A 466 14.35 0.08 -16.37
C ASP A 466 13.90 1.53 -16.11
N LEU A 467 12.63 1.74 -15.77
CA LEU A 467 12.07 3.09 -15.68
C LEU A 467 11.17 3.24 -14.46
N ILE A 468 11.45 4.29 -13.69
CA ILE A 468 10.62 4.80 -12.58
C ILE A 468 9.16 5.02 -13.01
N TYR A 469 8.91 5.19 -14.31
CA TYR A 469 7.63 5.64 -14.88
C TYR A 469 7.04 4.74 -15.98
N TYR A 470 7.61 3.56 -16.28
CA TYR A 470 7.07 2.75 -17.36
C TYR A 470 5.83 1.97 -16.92
N GLN A 471 4.66 2.40 -17.38
CA GLN A 471 3.52 1.53 -17.55
C GLN A 471 3.75 0.70 -18.81
N ALA A 472 3.55 -0.62 -18.73
CA ALA A 472 3.57 -1.45 -19.91
C ALA A 472 2.63 -0.81 -20.97
N PRO A 473 2.99 -0.82 -22.26
CA PRO A 473 2.04 -0.46 -23.28
C PRO A 473 0.90 -1.44 -23.13
N VAL A 474 -0.28 -0.95 -22.76
CA VAL A 474 -1.52 -1.67 -23.08
C VAL A 474 -1.38 -1.95 -24.57
N LYS A 475 -1.16 -3.22 -24.95
CA LYS A 475 -1.25 -3.63 -26.35
C LYS A 475 -2.69 -3.39 -26.75
N LEU A 476 -2.99 -2.16 -27.18
CA LEU A 476 -4.15 -1.83 -28.00
C LEU A 476 -4.13 -2.87 -29.13
N GLY A 477 -5.23 -3.62 -29.20
CA GLY A 477 -5.28 -4.94 -29.79
C GLY A 477 -4.65 -5.04 -31.17
N LEU A 478 -4.29 -6.28 -31.52
CA LEU A 478 -4.16 -6.68 -32.92
C LEU A 478 -5.38 -6.16 -33.68
N ILE A 479 -5.21 -5.06 -34.42
CA ILE A 479 -6.04 -4.79 -35.57
C ILE A 479 -5.65 -5.87 -36.57
N ILE A 480 -6.44 -6.93 -36.61
CA ILE A 480 -6.47 -7.88 -37.71
C ILE A 480 -6.83 -7.05 -38.94
N ARG A 481 -5.82 -6.60 -39.70
CA ARG A 481 -6.03 -6.15 -41.06
C ARG A 481 -6.34 -7.40 -41.88
N ARG A 482 -7.59 -7.49 -42.32
CA ARG A 482 -8.00 -8.35 -43.44
C ARG A 482 -7.25 -7.96 -44.71
#